data_AF-L0AS55-F1
#
_entry.id   AF-L0AS55-F1
#
_cell.length_a   1.000
_cell.length_b   1.000
_cell.length_c   1.000
_cell.angle_alpha   90.00
_cell.angle_beta   90.00
_cell.angle_gamma   90.00
#
_symmetry.space_group_name_H-M   'P 1'
#
loop_
_entity.id
_entity.type
_entity.pdbx_description
1 polymer ?
#
loop_
_entity_poly.entity_id
_entity_poly.type
_entity_poly.pdbx_seq_one_letter_code
_entity_poly.pdbx_strand_id
1 'polypeptide(L)'
;QKPGARVIAQRDIDVNFHSIFIANARSGIKPISQQKELVVLKGRRFTFGSESSTSGRLMPQWFLSQAGVKLSDFKGGAPGFSGSH
;
A
#
# COMPACT_ATOMS: atom_id res chain seq x y z
N GLN A 1 -12.08 -2.37 -13.25
CA GLN A 1 -12.67 -3.74 -13.22
C GLN A 1 -13.02 -4.13 -14.64
N LYS A 2 -12.75 -5.37 -15.07
CA LYS A 2 -13.19 -5.84 -16.40
C LYS A 2 -14.69 -6.14 -16.36
N PRO A 3 -15.47 -5.76 -17.39
CA PRO A 3 -16.85 -6.19 -17.52
C PRO A 3 -16.89 -7.72 -17.68
N GLY A 4 -17.66 -8.42 -16.83
CA GLY A 4 -17.89 -9.87 -16.95
C GLY A 4 -17.19 -10.78 -15.94
N ALA A 5 -16.36 -10.24 -15.04
CA ALA A 5 -15.81 -11.03 -13.94
C ALA A 5 -16.88 -11.27 -12.86
N ARG A 6 -17.42 -12.48 -12.79
CA ARG A 6 -18.36 -12.91 -11.73
C ARG A 6 -17.57 -13.65 -10.65
N VAL A 7 -17.57 -13.12 -9.43
CA VAL A 7 -17.00 -13.77 -8.25
C VAL A 7 -17.85 -15.00 -7.94
N ILE A 8 -17.27 -16.20 -8.05
CA ILE A 8 -17.98 -17.48 -7.87
C ILE A 8 -17.76 -18.13 -6.50
N ALA A 9 -16.80 -17.62 -5.71
CA ALA A 9 -16.61 -17.93 -4.31
C ALA A 9 -15.70 -16.86 -3.68
N GLN A 10 -16.06 -16.39 -2.49
CA GLN A 10 -15.23 -15.55 -1.64
C GLN A 10 -15.29 -16.17 -0.24
N ARG A 11 -14.14 -16.43 0.40
CA ARG A 11 -14.14 -16.98 1.76
C ARG A 11 -14.48 -15.85 2.73
N ASP A 12 -15.12 -16.17 3.84
CA ASP A 12 -15.52 -15.20 4.87
C ASP A 12 -14.33 -14.34 5.38
N ILE A 13 -13.11 -14.89 5.28
CA ILE A 13 -11.85 -14.24 5.66
C ILE A 13 -11.40 -13.14 4.69
N ASP A 14 -11.86 -13.17 3.43
CA ASP A 14 -11.50 -12.18 2.41
C ASP A 14 -12.21 -10.84 2.61
N VAL A 15 -13.16 -10.76 3.54
CA VAL A 15 -13.89 -9.53 3.88
C VAL A 15 -12.99 -8.54 4.64
N ASN A 16 -12.00 -9.03 5.39
CA ASN A 16 -11.17 -8.23 6.27
C ASN A 16 -9.71 -8.17 5.78
N PHE A 17 -9.50 -7.47 4.67
CA PHE A 17 -8.15 -7.25 4.16
C PHE A 17 -7.38 -6.24 5.01
N HIS A 18 -6.17 -6.60 5.42
CA HIS A 18 -5.26 -5.72 6.16
C HIS A 18 -3.99 -5.45 5.34
N SER A 19 -3.68 -4.16 5.11
CA SER A 19 -2.37 -3.76 4.61
C SER A 19 -1.43 -3.45 5.77
N ILE A 20 -0.28 -4.13 5.81
CA ILE A 20 0.78 -3.87 6.78
C ILE A 20 1.84 -2.98 6.14
N PHE A 21 2.17 -1.89 6.80
CA PHE A 21 3.26 -0.98 6.41
C PHE A 21 4.45 -1.22 7.33
N ILE A 22 5.59 -1.62 6.76
CA ILE A 22 6.81 -1.91 7.51
C ILE A 22 7.80 -0.76 7.26
N ALA A 23 8.30 -0.17 8.34
CA ALA A 23 9.33 0.87 8.29
C ALA A 23 10.61 0.40 8.97
N ASN A 24 11.75 0.85 8.45
CA ASN A 24 13.03 0.60 9.10
C ASN A 24 13.06 1.34 10.46
N ALA A 25 13.48 0.68 11.54
CA ALA A 25 13.56 1.30 12.87
C ALA A 25 14.43 2.58 12.90
N ARG A 26 15.46 2.66 12.04
CA ARG A 26 16.33 3.85 11.90
C ARG A 26 15.71 4.99 11.10
N SER A 27 14.50 4.82 10.55
CA SER A 27 13.80 5.87 9.80
C SER A 27 13.27 7.00 10.69
N GLY A 28 13.17 6.77 12.00
CA GLY A 28 12.56 7.70 12.96
C GLY A 28 11.03 7.77 12.87
N ILE A 29 10.40 6.93 12.03
CA ILE A 29 8.94 6.82 11.94
C ILE A 29 8.42 6.13 13.21
N LYS A 30 7.59 6.84 13.97
CA LYS A 30 6.91 6.27 15.13
C LYS A 30 5.80 5.30 14.67
N PRO A 31 5.40 4.34 15.51
CA PRO A 31 4.26 3.47 15.22
C PRO A 31 3.03 4.29 14.82
N ILE A 32 2.38 3.87 13.74
CA ILE A 32 1.17 4.50 13.20
C ILE A 32 -0.03 3.75 13.74
N SER A 33 -0.98 4.47 14.35
CA SER A 33 -2.21 3.89 14.91
C SER A 33 -3.43 4.09 14.02
N GLN A 34 -3.43 5.14 13.20
CA GLN A 34 -4.53 5.54 12.34
C GLN A 34 -4.06 5.73 10.91
N GLN A 35 -4.92 5.37 9.97
CA GLN A 35 -4.64 5.48 8.54
C GLN A 35 -4.20 6.90 8.11
N LYS A 36 -4.79 7.95 8.69
CA LYS A 36 -4.44 9.35 8.39
C LYS A 36 -2.98 9.70 8.71
N GLU A 37 -2.31 8.94 9.57
CA GLU A 37 -0.91 9.19 9.94
C GLU A 37 0.08 8.72 8.86
N LEU A 38 -0.39 7.97 7.84
CA LEU A 38 0.42 7.56 6.68
C LEU A 38 0.99 8.76 5.90
N VAL A 39 0.48 9.98 6.12
CA VAL A 39 1.08 11.23 5.61
C VAL A 39 2.56 11.38 5.96
N VAL A 40 3.04 10.74 7.03
CA VAL A 40 4.47 10.73 7.41
C VAL A 40 5.39 10.11 6.34
N LEU A 41 4.81 9.32 5.42
CA LEU A 41 5.54 8.67 4.34
C LEU A 41 5.84 9.63 3.16
N LYS A 42 5.23 10.82 3.12
CA LYS A 42 5.56 11.84 2.12
C LYS A 42 7.03 12.25 2.24
N GLY A 43 7.69 12.42 1.10
CA GLY A 43 9.12 12.73 1.00
C GLY A 43 10.05 11.59 1.42
N ARG A 44 9.52 10.37 1.68
CA ARG A 44 10.30 9.18 2.02
C ARG A 44 10.40 8.24 0.82
N ARG A 45 11.42 7.39 0.83
CA ARG A 45 11.50 6.27 -0.14
C ARG A 45 10.52 5.21 0.31
N PHE A 46 9.70 4.74 -0.62
CA PHE A 46 8.70 3.71 -0.39
C PHE A 46 8.82 2.65 -1.49
N THR A 47 8.64 1.38 -1.13
CA THR A 47 8.70 0.25 -2.06
C THR A 47 7.46 -0.60 -1.86
N PHE A 48 6.70 -0.81 -2.93
CA PHE A 48 5.61 -1.80 -2.97
C PHE A 48 6.16 -3.21 -3.21
N GLY A 49 5.30 -4.22 -3.07
CA GLY A 49 5.55 -5.56 -3.58
C GLY A 49 5.63 -5.60 -5.12
N SER A 50 5.33 -6.76 -5.72
CA SER A 50 5.32 -6.87 -7.18
C SER A 50 4.25 -5.97 -7.82
N GLU A 51 4.50 -5.53 -9.06
CA GLU A 51 3.57 -4.68 -9.82
C GLU A 51 2.24 -5.38 -10.13
N SER A 52 2.20 -6.70 -10.19
CA SER A 52 0.97 -7.46 -10.41
C SER A 52 0.20 -7.75 -9.12
N SER A 53 0.79 -7.46 -7.94
CA SER A 53 0.20 -7.86 -6.66
C SER A 53 -0.95 -6.97 -6.22
N THR A 54 -2.11 -7.57 -5.97
CA THR A 54 -3.24 -6.87 -5.36
C THR A 54 -2.92 -6.49 -3.91
N SER A 55 -2.41 -7.43 -3.12
CA SER A 55 -2.10 -7.23 -1.70
C SER A 55 -0.83 -6.41 -1.46
N GLY A 56 0.16 -6.53 -2.34
CA GLY A 56 1.45 -5.86 -2.24
C GLY A 56 1.54 -4.51 -2.94
N ARG A 57 0.60 -4.18 -3.85
CA ARG A 57 0.56 -2.89 -4.55
C ARG A 57 -0.79 -2.21 -4.46
N LEU A 58 -1.86 -2.82 -4.98
CA LEU A 58 -3.15 -2.13 -5.13
C LEU A 58 -3.76 -1.74 -3.78
N MET A 59 -3.81 -2.66 -2.82
CA MET A 59 -4.40 -2.39 -1.51
C MET A 59 -3.60 -1.35 -0.71
N PRO A 60 -2.27 -1.47 -0.57
CA PRO A 60 -1.49 -0.44 0.12
C PRO A 60 -1.61 0.93 -0.56
N GLN A 61 -1.62 1.00 -1.89
CA GLN A 61 -1.84 2.25 -2.63
C GLN A 61 -3.22 2.86 -2.35
N TRP A 62 -4.27 2.03 -2.25
CA TRP A 62 -5.61 2.49 -1.90
C TRP A 62 -5.64 3.13 -0.51
N PHE A 63 -5.04 2.47 0.50
CA PHE A 63 -4.98 3.03 1.86
C PHE A 63 -4.15 4.32 1.95
N LEU A 64 -3.06 4.41 1.18
CA LEU A 64 -2.26 5.64 1.05
C LEU A 64 -3.07 6.80 0.44
N SER A 65 -3.84 6.52 -0.61
CA SER A 65 -4.70 7.51 -1.26
C SER A 65 -5.77 8.06 -0.31
N GLN A 66 -6.41 7.18 0.45
CA GLN A 66 -7.37 7.56 1.50
C GLN A 66 -6.73 8.41 2.62
N ALA A 67 -5.44 8.23 2.90
CA ALA A 67 -4.67 9.09 3.81
C ALA A 67 -4.17 10.39 3.14
N GLY A 68 -4.50 10.64 1.87
CA GLY A 68 -4.06 11.82 1.13
C GLY A 68 -2.60 11.76 0.68
N VAL A 69 -2.00 10.57 0.58
CA VAL A 69 -0.63 10.35 0.07
C VAL A 69 -0.70 9.96 -1.40
N LYS A 70 -0.09 10.78 -2.25
CA LYS A 70 0.05 10.49 -3.69
C LYS A 70 1.36 9.76 -3.95
N LEU A 71 1.41 8.96 -5.01
CA LEU A 71 2.65 8.28 -5.43
C LEU A 71 3.79 9.27 -5.75
N SER A 72 3.42 10.44 -6.28
CA SER A 72 4.33 11.56 -6.54
C SER A 72 4.90 12.20 -5.27
N ASP A 73 4.29 11.96 -4.10
CA ASP A 73 4.77 12.54 -2.85
C ASP A 73 5.99 11.78 -2.32
N PHE A 74 6.31 10.60 -2.85
CA PHE A 74 7.49 9.84 -2.43
C PHE A 74 8.80 10.47 -2.92
N LYS A 75 9.88 10.21 -2.19
CA LYS A 75 11.22 10.69 -2.56
C LYS A 75 11.60 10.14 -3.94
N GLY A 76 11.85 11.03 -4.88
CA GLY A 76 12.14 10.67 -6.28
C GLY A 76 10.91 10.70 -7.20
N GLY A 77 9.74 11.11 -6.70
CA GLY A 77 8.52 11.28 -7.50
C GLY A 77 7.79 9.98 -7.84
N ALA A 78 8.29 8.83 -7.39
CA ALA A 78 7.66 7.53 -7.60
C ALA A 78 8.06 6.54 -6.50
N PRO A 79 7.22 5.52 -6.20
CA PRO A 79 7.60 4.38 -5.38
C PRO A 79 8.52 3.42 -6.15
N GLY A 80 9.26 2.58 -5.43
CA GLY A 80 9.90 1.38 -5.99
C GLY A 80 8.96 0.16 -5.98
N PHE A 81 9.39 -0.91 -6.63
CA PHE A 81 8.74 -2.22 -6.59
C PHE A 81 9.78 -3.29 -6.28
N SER A 82 9.41 -4.29 -5.46
CA SER A 82 10.32 -5.40 -5.11
C SER A 82 10.58 -6.36 -6.28
N GLY A 83 9.86 -6.23 -7.39
CA GLY A 83 9.82 -7.21 -8.47
C GLY A 83 8.97 -8.43 -8.12
N SER A 84 8.88 -9.36 -9.06
CA SER A 84 8.25 -10.67 -8.91
C SER A 84 9.31 -11.67 -8.50
N HIS A 85 9.09 -12.40 -7.40
CA HIS A 85 9.84 -13.61 -7.10
C HIS A 85 9.45 -14.74 -8.05
#